data_AF-A0A7T7BKX3-F1
#
_entry.id   AF-A0A7T7BKX3-F1
#
_cell.length_a   1.000
_cell.length_b   1.000
_cell.length_c   1.000
_cell.angle_alpha   90.00
_cell.angle_beta   90.00
_cell.angle_gamma   90.00
#
_symmetry.space_group_name_H-M   'P 1'
#
loop_
_entity.id
_entity.type
_entity.pdbx_description
1 polymer ?
#
loop_
_entity_poly.entity_id
_entity_poly.type
_entity_poly.pdbx_seq_one_letter_code
_entity_poly.pdbx_strand_id
1 'polypeptide(L)'
;MLTPSVARTLSPVVVPCLQTLILGGEPPSVSDLAMWASRVQLHQSYGPAECAMYTTTTTPLTPNSDVSNAGSSPNASNWIVDPENHDELQLIGSVGELLIGGPIIGRGYVNRAQESAVAFIRDPIWSENFPFL
;
A
#
# COMPACT_ATOMS: atom_id res chain seq x y z
N MET A 1 3.56 -8.30 -11.78
CA MET A 1 4.02 -7.59 -10.56
C MET A 1 5.42 -8.06 -10.25
N LEU A 2 6.32 -7.14 -9.90
CA LEU A 2 7.69 -7.43 -9.49
C LEU A 2 8.05 -6.53 -8.31
N THR A 3 9.06 -6.92 -7.51
CA THR A 3 9.72 -5.93 -6.67
C THR A 3 10.55 -5.00 -7.56
N PRO A 4 10.76 -3.73 -7.16
CA PRO A 4 11.71 -2.83 -7.82
C PRO A 4 13.06 -3.49 -8.11
N SER A 5 13.62 -4.23 -7.16
CA SER A 5 14.90 -4.92 -7.34
C SER A 5 14.90 -5.95 -8.45
N VAL A 6 13.81 -6.72 -8.61
CA VAL A 6 13.68 -7.66 -9.74
C VAL A 6 13.42 -6.91 -11.06
N ALA A 7 12.58 -5.87 -11.05
CA ALA A 7 12.30 -5.08 -12.25
C ALA A 7 13.58 -4.44 -12.83
N ARG A 8 14.54 -4.04 -11.98
CA ARG A 8 15.85 -3.51 -12.39
C ARG A 8 16.75 -4.52 -13.12
N THR A 9 16.46 -5.82 -13.04
CA THR A 9 17.19 -6.85 -13.81
C THR A 9 16.71 -6.95 -15.27
N LEU A 10 15.58 -6.31 -15.59
CA LEU A 10 14.96 -6.32 -16.92
C LEU A 10 15.13 -4.96 -17.61
N SER A 11 14.94 -4.95 -18.92
CA SER A 11 14.85 -3.72 -19.71
C SER A 11 13.58 -3.74 -20.56
N PRO A 12 12.87 -2.61 -20.74
CA PRO A 12 11.65 -2.56 -21.56
C PRO A 12 11.84 -3.14 -22.97
N VAL A 13 13.04 -3.01 -23.55
CA VAL A 13 13.34 -3.49 -24.90
C VAL A 13 13.35 -5.01 -25.03
N VAL A 14 13.63 -5.74 -23.93
CA VAL A 14 13.66 -7.21 -23.93
C VAL A 14 12.29 -7.83 -23.57
N VAL A 15 11.33 -7.00 -23.16
CA VAL A 15 9.94 -7.40 -22.86
C VAL A 15 8.93 -6.54 -23.65
N PRO A 16 9.00 -6.48 -24.98
CA PRO A 16 8.26 -5.51 -25.80
C PRO A 16 6.73 -5.67 -25.75
N CYS A 17 6.23 -6.83 -25.30
CA CYS A 17 4.81 -7.09 -25.16
C CYS A 17 4.24 -6.74 -23.77
N LEU A 18 5.09 -6.30 -22.82
CA LEU A 18 4.64 -5.93 -21.49
C LEU A 18 3.82 -4.63 -21.57
N GLN A 19 2.57 -4.67 -21.09
CA GLN A 19 1.68 -3.51 -21.12
C GLN A 19 1.55 -2.82 -19.77
N THR A 20 1.61 -3.59 -18.68
CA THR A 20 1.41 -3.11 -17.31
C THR A 20 2.48 -3.70 -16.41
N LEU A 21 3.12 -2.84 -15.61
CA LEU A 21 4.06 -3.24 -14.58
C LEU A 21 3.60 -2.66 -13.24
N ILE A 22 3.45 -3.53 -12.25
CA ILE A 22 3.14 -3.13 -10.87
C ILE A 22 4.37 -3.42 -10.03
N LEU A 23 4.90 -2.38 -9.38
CA LEU A 23 5.99 -2.46 -8.41
C LEU A 23 5.42 -2.51 -7.00
N GLY A 24 5.91 -3.43 -6.16
CA GLY A 24 5.49 -3.52 -4.77
C GLY A 24 6.44 -4.33 -3.92
N GLY A 25 6.24 -4.28 -2.60
CA GLY A 25 7.11 -4.94 -1.61
C GLY A 25 8.37 -4.16 -1.25
N GLU A 26 8.81 -3.23 -2.10
CA GLU A 26 9.88 -2.27 -1.82
C GLU A 26 9.48 -0.90 -2.37
N PRO A 27 9.94 0.22 -1.79
CA PRO A 27 9.78 1.52 -2.40
C PRO A 27 10.51 1.58 -3.76
N PRO A 28 9.85 2.01 -4.85
CA PRO A 28 10.54 2.27 -6.10
C PRO A 28 11.37 3.55 -5.99
N SER A 29 12.34 3.69 -6.88
CA SER A 29 13.16 4.87 -7.02
C SER A 29 12.76 5.69 -8.25
N VAL A 30 13.22 6.94 -8.31
CA VAL A 30 13.05 7.81 -9.48
C VAL A 30 13.64 7.16 -10.75
N SER A 31 14.70 6.36 -10.63
CA SER A 31 15.26 5.65 -11.78
C SER A 31 14.35 4.55 -12.31
N ASP A 32 13.58 3.89 -11.43
CA ASP A 32 12.60 2.88 -11.84
C ASP A 32 11.49 3.52 -12.68
N LEU A 33 10.99 4.69 -12.25
CA LEU A 33 10.01 5.49 -13.01
C LEU A 33 10.57 5.95 -14.35
N ALA A 34 11.79 6.50 -14.37
CA ALA A 34 12.43 6.94 -15.61
C ALA A 34 12.57 5.80 -16.64
N MET A 35 12.84 4.58 -16.17
CA MET A 35 12.98 3.39 -17.02
C MET A 35 11.65 2.89 -17.57
N TRP A 36 10.61 2.81 -16.72
CA TRP A 36 9.39 2.06 -17.04
C TRP A 36 8.15 2.92 -17.33
N ALA A 37 8.02 4.09 -16.72
CA ALA A 37 6.77 4.87 -16.73
C ALA A 37 6.35 5.38 -18.12
N SER A 38 7.30 5.58 -19.03
CA SER A 38 7.02 5.98 -20.42
C SER A 38 6.81 4.80 -21.38
N ARG A 39 6.98 3.57 -20.89
CA ARG A 39 6.99 2.34 -21.70
C ARG A 39 5.79 1.45 -21.45
N VAL A 40 5.28 1.46 -20.22
CA VAL A 40 4.17 0.63 -19.76
C VAL A 40 3.25 1.43 -18.85
N GLN A 41 2.05 0.92 -18.59
CA GLN A 41 1.23 1.38 -17.47
C GLN A 41 1.92 0.98 -16.17
N LEU A 42 2.74 1.87 -15.63
CA LEU A 42 3.51 1.63 -14.41
C LEU A 42 2.66 1.99 -13.19
N HIS A 43 2.54 1.10 -12.22
CA HIS A 43 1.90 1.37 -10.95
C HIS A 43 2.82 1.01 -9.80
N GLN A 44 2.63 1.66 -8.66
CA GLN A 44 3.15 1.21 -7.37
C GLN A 44 1.98 0.75 -6.51
N SER A 45 2.18 -0.32 -5.77
CA SER A 45 1.19 -0.87 -4.85
C SER A 45 1.83 -1.21 -3.51
N TYR A 46 1.10 -0.94 -2.44
CA TYR A 46 1.48 -1.26 -1.06
C TYR A 46 0.37 -2.08 -0.39
N GLY A 47 0.77 -3.02 0.45
CA GLY A 47 -0.14 -3.83 1.23
C GLY A 47 0.63 -4.82 2.08
N PRO A 48 0.31 -4.93 3.38
CA PRO A 48 0.87 -5.97 4.24
C PRO A 48 0.17 -7.32 3.98
N ALA A 49 0.78 -8.42 4.43
CA ALA A 49 0.22 -9.77 4.24
C ALA A 49 -1.13 -9.96 4.96
N GLU A 50 -1.31 -9.20 6.03
CA GLU A 50 -2.47 -9.11 6.90
C GLU A 50 -3.70 -8.53 6.17
N CYS A 51 -3.51 -7.91 5.00
CA CYS A 51 -4.56 -7.20 4.24
C CYS A 51 -4.75 -7.78 2.83
N ALA A 52 -4.67 -9.10 2.66
CA ALA A 52 -4.88 -9.78 1.38
C ALA A 52 -4.03 -9.22 0.21
N MET A 53 -2.72 -9.06 0.47
CA MET A 53 -1.67 -8.68 -0.49
C MET A 53 -1.59 -7.20 -0.86
N TYR A 54 -2.68 -6.58 -1.32
CA TYR A 54 -2.64 -5.17 -1.74
C TYR A 54 -3.78 -4.34 -1.16
N THR A 55 -3.38 -3.26 -0.49
CA THR A 55 -4.28 -2.31 0.11
C THR A 55 -4.43 -1.08 -0.76
N THR A 56 -3.30 -0.47 -1.16
CA THR A 56 -3.26 0.76 -1.95
C THR A 56 -2.60 0.52 -3.31
N THR A 57 -3.02 1.27 -4.32
CA THR A 57 -2.37 1.30 -5.63
C THR A 57 -2.46 2.69 -6.21
N THR A 58 -1.38 3.13 -6.85
CA THR A 58 -1.37 4.42 -7.55
C THR A 58 -2.16 4.32 -8.86
N THR A 59 -2.65 5.45 -9.34
CA THR A 59 -2.91 5.61 -10.79
C THR A 59 -1.60 5.37 -11.58
N PRO A 60 -1.65 5.18 -12.92
CA PRO A 60 -0.43 5.04 -13.70
C PRO A 60 0.56 6.18 -13.42
N LEU A 61 1.78 5.82 -13.05
CA LEU A 61 2.87 6.72 -12.72
C LEU A 61 3.49 7.29 -13.99
N THR A 62 4.01 8.51 -13.87
CA THR A 62 4.80 9.19 -14.90
C THR A 62 6.24 9.33 -14.42
N PRO A 63 7.22 9.68 -15.28
CA PRO A 63 8.59 9.94 -14.86
C PRO A 63 8.74 11.04 -13.78
N ASN A 64 7.73 11.90 -13.62
CA ASN A 64 7.73 13.01 -12.65
C ASN A 64 6.82 12.73 -11.43
N SER A 65 6.27 11.53 -11.32
CA SER A 65 5.43 11.17 -10.17
C SER A 65 6.24 11.05 -8.89
N ASP A 66 5.61 11.34 -7.76
CA ASP A 66 6.21 11.15 -6.43
C ASP A 66 6.21 9.66 -6.05
N VAL A 67 7.41 9.10 -5.88
CA VAL A 67 7.62 7.69 -5.51
C VAL A 67 7.23 7.38 -4.06
N SER A 68 7.11 8.40 -3.21
CA SER A 68 6.68 8.24 -1.82
C SER A 68 5.16 8.08 -1.69
N ASN A 69 4.40 8.41 -2.74
CA ASN A 69 2.95 8.27 -2.75
C ASN A 69 2.55 6.79 -2.97
N ALA A 70 2.00 6.17 -1.92
CA ALA A 70 1.53 4.78 -1.95
C ALA A 70 0.18 4.58 -2.67
N GLY A 71 -0.46 5.64 -3.16
CA GLY A 71 -1.74 5.60 -3.86
C GLY A 71 -2.95 5.59 -2.93
N SER A 72 -4.07 5.10 -3.43
CA SER A 72 -5.34 5.01 -2.70
C SER A 72 -5.89 3.59 -2.71
N SER A 73 -6.83 3.32 -1.81
CA SER A 73 -7.50 2.03 -1.70
C SER A 73 -8.85 2.03 -2.39
N PRO A 74 -9.07 1.18 -3.41
CA PRO A 74 -10.40 1.03 -4.01
C PRO A 74 -11.34 0.15 -3.16
N ASN A 75 -10.79 -0.75 -2.34
CA ASN A 75 -11.55 -1.82 -1.66
C ASN A 75 -11.27 -1.90 -0.15
N ALA A 76 -10.70 -0.84 0.43
CA ALA A 76 -10.31 -0.78 1.84
C ALA A 76 -10.31 0.67 2.33
N SER A 77 -10.30 0.81 3.65
CA SER A 77 -10.15 2.10 4.33
C SER A 77 -8.74 2.24 4.85
N ASN A 78 -8.16 3.43 4.73
CA ASN A 78 -6.86 3.77 5.31
C ASN A 78 -7.04 4.95 6.27
N TRP A 79 -6.46 4.82 7.44
CA TRP A 79 -6.51 5.82 8.51
C TRP A 79 -5.11 6.10 8.99
N ILE A 80 -4.80 7.36 9.28
CA ILE A 80 -3.55 7.73 9.91
C ILE A 80 -3.86 8.04 11.37
N VAL A 81 -3.23 7.32 12.29
CA VAL A 81 -3.45 7.41 13.74
C VAL A 81 -2.16 7.77 14.48
N ASP A 82 -2.28 8.17 15.74
CA ASP A 82 -1.14 8.23 16.64
C ASP A 82 -0.57 6.81 16.87
N PRO A 83 0.74 6.60 16.71
CA PRO A 83 1.37 5.28 16.91
C PRO A 83 1.32 4.79 18.36
N GLU A 84 1.22 5.69 19.34
CA GLU A 84 1.11 5.36 20.76
C GLU A 84 -0.35 5.27 21.23
N ASN A 85 -1.29 5.80 20.44
CA ASN A 85 -2.73 5.76 20.74
C ASN A 85 -3.60 5.61 19.47
N HIS A 86 -3.99 4.39 19.15
CA HIS A 86 -4.81 4.09 17.96
C HIS A 86 -6.23 4.67 17.99
N ASP A 87 -6.70 5.17 19.15
CA ASP A 87 -7.96 5.89 19.29
C ASP A 87 -7.88 7.37 18.86
N GLU A 88 -6.70 7.85 18.45
CA GLU A 88 -6.51 9.23 17.99
C GLU A 88 -6.17 9.27 16.50
N LEU A 89 -7.07 9.87 15.71
CA LEU A 89 -6.81 10.18 14.29
C LEU A 89 -5.86 11.37 14.17
N GLN A 90 -4.90 11.26 13.27
CA GLN A 90 -4.04 12.36 12.90
C GLN A 90 -4.74 13.35 11.97
N LEU A 91 -4.32 14.62 12.05
CA LEU A 91 -4.78 15.67 11.13
C LEU A 91 -4.22 15.42 9.72
N ILE A 92 -5.00 15.80 8.70
CA ILE A 92 -4.57 15.72 7.30
C ILE A 92 -3.22 16.40 7.11
N GLY A 93 -2.26 15.67 6.53
CA GLY A 93 -0.89 16.13 6.29
C GLY A 93 0.09 15.86 7.44
N SER A 94 -0.38 15.33 8.56
CA SER A 94 0.48 14.90 9.68
C SER A 94 1.02 13.50 9.44
N VAL A 95 2.18 13.21 10.03
CA VAL A 95 2.78 11.87 10.03
C VAL A 95 2.18 11.06 11.19
N GLY A 96 1.86 9.79 10.94
CA GLY A 96 1.37 8.85 11.93
C GLY A 96 1.46 7.40 11.44
N GLU A 97 0.84 6.49 12.18
CA GLU A 97 0.76 5.07 11.81
C GLU A 97 -0.44 4.82 10.89
N LEU A 98 -0.25 3.96 9.88
CA LEU A 98 -1.30 3.57 8.94
C LEU A 98 -2.10 2.38 9.49
N LEU A 99 -3.38 2.60 9.78
CA LEU A 99 -4.35 1.53 10.01
C LEU A 99 -5.16 1.25 8.74
N ILE A 100 -5.40 -0.03 8.49
CA ILE A 100 -6.13 -0.51 7.33
C ILE A 100 -7.39 -1.23 7.82
N GLY A 101 -8.53 -0.91 7.22
CA GLY A 101 -9.82 -1.52 7.52
C GLY A 101 -10.52 -2.05 6.27
N GLY A 102 -11.58 -2.82 6.48
CA GLY A 102 -12.46 -3.34 5.43
C GLY A 102 -12.36 -4.85 5.20
N PRO A 103 -12.92 -5.37 4.09
CA PRO A 103 -13.09 -6.80 3.86
C PRO A 103 -11.79 -7.55 3.55
N ILE A 104 -10.68 -6.82 3.33
CA ILE A 104 -9.37 -7.41 3.01
C ILE A 104 -8.58 -7.86 4.24
N ILE A 105 -9.05 -7.52 5.45
CA ILE A 105 -8.35 -7.81 6.71
C ILE A 105 -8.39 -9.31 7.01
N GLY A 106 -7.21 -9.86 7.31
CA GLY A 106 -7.02 -11.24 7.72
C GLY A 106 -7.66 -11.53 9.08
N ARG A 107 -7.81 -12.82 9.40
CA ARG A 107 -8.43 -13.26 10.66
C ARG A 107 -7.51 -13.19 11.89
N GLY A 108 -6.26 -12.78 11.70
CA GLY A 108 -5.20 -12.95 12.68
C GLY A 108 -4.13 -13.96 12.24
N TYR A 109 -3.10 -14.09 13.07
CA TYR A 109 -2.02 -15.05 12.90
C TYR A 109 -2.40 -16.42 13.49
N VAL A 110 -2.22 -17.47 12.70
CA VAL A 110 -2.56 -18.85 13.10
C VAL A 110 -1.78 -19.24 14.36
N ASN A 111 -2.50 -19.71 15.39
CA ASN A 111 -1.95 -20.13 16.69
C ASN A 111 -1.16 -19.05 17.46
N ARG A 112 -1.35 -17.76 17.13
CA ARG A 112 -0.64 -16.64 17.74
C ARG A 112 -1.63 -15.55 18.18
N ALA A 113 -2.49 -15.91 19.14
CA ALA A 113 -3.59 -15.04 19.59
C ALA A 113 -3.11 -13.70 20.18
N GLN A 114 -2.00 -13.70 20.92
CA GLN A 114 -1.44 -12.47 21.50
C GLN A 114 -0.92 -11.51 20.42
N GLU A 115 -0.12 -12.01 19.48
CA GLU A 115 0.36 -11.21 18.33
C GLU A 115 -0.81 -10.72 17.47
N SER A 116 -1.84 -11.55 17.31
CA SER A 116 -3.06 -11.16 16.58
C SER A 116 -3.79 -10.02 17.28
N ALA A 117 -3.90 -10.04 18.60
CA ALA A 117 -4.56 -8.98 19.35
C ALA A 117 -3.80 -7.64 19.26
N VAL A 118 -2.47 -7.67 19.09
CA VAL A 118 -1.65 -6.47 18.89
C VAL A 118 -1.76 -5.92 17.47
N ALA A 119 -1.70 -6.78 16.45
CA ALA A 119 -1.69 -6.33 15.06
C ALA A 119 -3.09 -6.05 14.47
N PHE A 120 -4.15 -6.66 15.01
CA PHE A 120 -5.52 -6.56 14.50
C PHE A 120 -6.39 -5.76 15.48
N ILE A 121 -6.26 -4.44 15.41
CA ILE A 121 -7.01 -3.48 16.22
C ILE A 121 -8.51 -3.58 15.94
N ARG A 122 -9.33 -3.47 16.98
CA ARG A 122 -10.79 -3.55 16.90
C ARG A 122 -11.43 -2.32 17.50
N ASP A 123 -12.51 -1.87 16.84
CA ASP A 123 -13.42 -0.84 17.30
C ASP A 123 -12.75 0.41 17.92
N PRO A 124 -11.79 1.07 17.22
CA PRO A 124 -11.25 2.35 17.71
C PRO A 124 -12.37 3.38 17.93
N ILE A 125 -12.25 4.27 18.91
CA ILE A 125 -13.31 5.22 19.29
C ILE A 125 -13.83 6.03 18.09
N TRP A 126 -12.94 6.48 17.21
CA TRP A 126 -13.32 7.27 16.05
C TRP A 126 -14.09 6.48 14.99
N SER A 127 -14.01 5.15 14.99
CA SER A 127 -14.64 4.29 13.97
C SER A 127 -16.16 4.36 13.99
N GLU A 128 -16.77 4.64 15.14
CA GLU A 128 -18.23 4.84 15.27
C GLU A 128 -18.75 6.00 14.42
N ASN A 129 -17.90 7.00 14.13
CA ASN A 129 -18.24 8.14 13.28
C ASN A 129 -18.26 7.78 11.79
N PHE A 130 -17.80 6.58 11.42
CA PHE A 130 -17.69 6.10 10.03
C PHE A 130 -18.37 4.74 9.82
N PRO A 131 -19.68 4.60 10.10
CA PRO A 131 -20.37 3.32 10.21
C PRO A 131 -20.62 2.57 8.88
N PHE A 132 -20.24 3.16 7.75
CA PHE A 132 -20.45 2.59 6.41
C PHE A 132 -19.14 2.17 5.73
N LEU A 133 -18.06 2.06 6.51
CA LEU A 133 -16.80 1.45 6.11
C LEU A 133 -16.65 0.06 6.74
#